data_AF-A0A7D4AG32-F1
#
_entry.id   AF-A0A7D4AG32-F1
#
_cell.length_a   1.000
_cell.length_b   1.000
_cell.length_c   1.000
_cell.angle_alpha   90.00
_cell.angle_beta   90.00
_cell.angle_gamma   90.00
#
_symmetry.space_group_name_H-M   'P 1'
#
loop_
_entity.id
_entity.type
_entity.pdbx_description
1 polymer ?
#
loop_
_entity_poly.entity_id
_entity_poly.type
_entity_poly.pdbx_seq_one_letter_code
_entity_poly.pdbx_strand_id
1 'polypeptide(L)' 'MSVEKSKKTPDKRRKYDDAFKAEALRLASESRSTQAATQQLSISPKLLYRWQQA' A
#
# COMPACT_ATOMS: atom_id res chain seq x y z
N MET A 1 9.56 26.21 1.93
CA MET A 1 8.28 26.80 2.41
C MET A 1 7.22 25.71 2.40
N SER A 2 6.46 25.65 3.49
CA SER A 2 5.76 24.49 4.04
C SER A 2 4.55 23.99 3.24
N VAL A 3 4.35 22.68 3.31
CA VAL A 3 3.30 21.90 2.64
C VAL A 3 1.96 22.13 3.32
N GLU A 4 1.05 22.83 2.67
CA GLU A 4 -0.33 22.94 3.10
C GLU A 4 -1.16 21.81 2.45
N LYS A 5 -1.64 20.86 3.25
CA LYS A 5 -2.77 20.02 2.85
C LYS A 5 -3.71 19.76 4.01
N SER A 6 -4.49 20.80 4.28
CA SER A 6 -5.93 20.76 4.59
C SER A 6 -6.46 19.53 5.34
N LYS A 7 -6.82 19.77 6.60
CA LYS A 7 -7.90 19.15 7.40
C LYS A 7 -8.21 17.68 7.05
N LYS A 8 -7.55 16.75 7.75
CA LYS A 8 -8.00 15.35 7.82
C LYS A 8 -8.76 15.16 9.13
N THR A 9 -10.08 14.99 9.03
CA THR A 9 -10.78 14.13 10.00
C THR A 9 -9.94 12.86 10.19
N PRO A 10 -9.82 12.30 11.41
CA PRO A 10 -9.07 11.08 11.63
C PRO A 10 -9.80 9.95 10.91
N ASP A 11 -9.47 9.81 9.64
CA ASP A 11 -9.89 8.74 8.77
C ASP A 11 -9.38 7.46 9.44
N LYS A 12 -10.28 6.71 10.06
CA LYS A 12 -9.99 5.44 10.77
C LYS A 12 -9.39 4.38 9.84
N ARG A 13 -9.20 4.69 8.56
CA ARG A 13 -8.53 3.84 7.57
C ARG A 13 -7.03 3.85 7.82
N ARG A 14 -6.43 2.65 7.88
CA ARG A 14 -4.98 2.48 7.72
C ARG A 14 -4.57 3.13 6.40
N LYS A 15 -3.93 4.30 6.47
CA LYS A 15 -3.32 4.93 5.31
C LYS A 15 -1.98 4.27 5.09
N TYR A 16 -1.89 3.50 4.02
CA TYR A 16 -0.60 3.05 3.51
C TYR A 16 0.03 4.24 2.78
N ASP A 17 1.22 4.62 3.22
CA ASP A 17 2.02 5.63 2.54
C ASP A 17 2.53 5.08 1.20
N ASP A 18 2.99 5.98 0.33
CA ASP A 18 3.41 5.60 -1.01
C ASP A 18 4.70 4.75 -0.98
N ALA A 19 5.54 4.92 0.05
CA ALA A 19 6.69 4.06 0.31
C ALA A 19 6.26 2.60 0.59
N PHE A 20 5.26 2.39 1.44
CA PHE A 20 4.73 1.06 1.71
C PHE A 20 4.09 0.42 0.47
N LYS A 21 3.37 1.21 -0.35
CA LYS A 21 2.81 0.69 -1.60
C LYS A 21 3.93 0.24 -2.55
N ALA A 22 5.00 1.03 -2.69
CA ALA A 22 6.13 0.69 -3.53
C ALA A 22 6.83 -0.59 -3.05
N GLU A 23 7.04 -0.74 -1.73
CA GLU A 23 7.62 -1.96 -1.17
C GLU A 23 6.71 -3.18 -1.36
N ALA A 24 5.40 -3.01 -1.18
CA ALA A 24 4.42 -4.07 -1.42
C ALA A 24 4.42 -4.53 -2.88
N LEU A 25 4.50 -3.60 -3.82
CA LEU A 25 4.60 -3.89 -5.25
C LEU A 25 5.94 -4.56 -5.59
N ARG A 26 7.06 -4.05 -5.07
CA ARG A 26 8.39 -4.65 -5.23
C ARG A 26 8.40 -6.09 -4.75
N LEU A 27 7.86 -6.33 -3.56
CA LEU A 27 7.78 -7.67 -2.95
C LEU A 27 6.90 -8.62 -3.76
N ALA A 28 5.78 -8.14 -4.30
CA ALA A 28 4.92 -8.94 -5.17
C ALA A 28 5.62 -9.35 -6.47
N SER A 29 6.41 -8.45 -7.06
CA SER A 29 7.24 -8.75 -8.24
C SER A 29 8.35 -9.75 -7.93
N GLU A 30 9.04 -9.60 -6.79
CA GLU A 30 10.15 -10.47 -6.38
C GLU A 30 9.68 -11.86 -5.96
N SER A 31 8.60 -11.94 -5.19
CA SER A 31 8.02 -13.21 -4.74
C SER A 31 7.22 -13.92 -5.83
N ARG A 32 7.03 -13.29 -7.00
CA ARG A 32 6.16 -13.73 -8.11
C ARG A 32 4.72 -14.07 -7.70
N SER A 33 4.28 -13.64 -6.51
CA SER A 33 2.97 -13.97 -5.95
C SER A 33 2.45 -12.83 -5.08
N THR A 34 1.30 -12.30 -5.47
CA THR A 34 0.53 -11.32 -4.68
C THR A 34 0.17 -11.89 -3.32
N GLN A 35 -0.15 -13.18 -3.24
CA GLN A 35 -0.55 -13.81 -1.98
C GLN A 35 0.60 -13.88 -0.98
N ALA A 36 1.81 -14.25 -1.44
CA ALA A 36 3.01 -14.28 -0.59
C ALA A 36 3.33 -12.88 -0.02
N ALA A 37 3.33 -11.86 -0.88
CA ALA A 37 3.56 -10.48 -0.45
C ALA A 37 2.51 -9.99 0.57
N THR A 38 1.24 -10.38 0.38
CA THR A 38 0.16 -9.98 1.29
C THR A 38 0.21 -10.65 2.65
N GLN A 39 0.67 -11.90 2.72
CA GLN A 39 0.88 -12.61 3.98
C GLN A 39 2.02 -11.96 4.77
N GLN A 40 3.12 -11.64 4.10
CA GLN A 40 4.29 -11.01 4.71
C GLN A 40 3.98 -9.59 5.24
N LEU A 41 3.17 -8.83 4.50
CA LEU A 41 2.79 -7.46 4.87
C LEU A 41 1.47 -7.38 5.65
N SER A 42 0.79 -8.51 5.90
CA SER A 42 -0.52 -8.58 6.55
C SER A 42 -1.57 -7.62 5.95
N ILE A 43 -1.57 -7.51 4.62
CA ILE A 43 -2.50 -6.69 3.85
C ILE A 43 -3.46 -7.54 3.03
N SER A 44 -4.56 -6.95 2.54
CA SER A 44 -5.48 -7.68 1.68
C SER A 44 -4.89 -7.86 0.26
N PRO A 45 -4.96 -9.06 -0.35
CA PRO A 45 -4.57 -9.28 -1.75
C PRO A 45 -5.32 -8.38 -2.73
N LYS A 46 -6.59 -8.11 -2.46
CA LYS A 46 -7.42 -7.23 -3.28
C LYS A 46 -6.90 -5.80 -3.26
N LEU A 47 -6.28 -5.37 -2.16
CA LEU A 47 -5.68 -4.04 -2.07
C LEU A 47 -4.41 -3.95 -2.91
N LEU A 48 -3.53 -4.96 -2.82
CA LEU A 48 -2.31 -5.01 -3.62
C LEU A 48 -2.63 -5.07 -5.12
N TYR A 49 -3.65 -5.84 -5.51
CA TYR A 49 -4.13 -5.87 -6.90
C TYR A 49 -4.58 -4.50 -7.42
N ARG A 50 -5.24 -3.69 -6.58
CA ARG A 50 -5.64 -2.32 -6.96
C ARG A 50 -4.44 -1.39 -7.14
N TRP A 51 -3.34 -1.63 -6.45
CA TRP A 51 -2.10 -0.87 -6.64
C TRP A 51 -1.32 -1.34 -7.87
N GLN A 52 -1.40 -2.62 -8.24
CA GLN A 52 -0.81 -3.12 -9.48
C GLN A 52 -1.51 -2.59 -10.73
N GLN A 53 -2.82 -2.32 -10.64
CA GLN A 53 -3.63 -1.79 -11.74
C GLN A 53 -3.73 -0.25 -11.77
N ALA A 54 -3.17 0.44 -10.79
CA ALA A 54 -3.20 1.90 -10.70
C ALA A 54 -2.02 2.51 -11.47
#